data_AF-A0A645HI54-F1
#
_entry.id   AF-A0A645HI54-F1
#
_cell.length_a   1.000
_cell.length_b   1.000
_cell.length_c   1.000
_cell.angle_alpha   90.00
_cell.angle_beta   90.00
_cell.angle_gamma   90.00
#
_symmetry.space_group_name_H-M   'P 1'
#
loop_
_entity.id
_entity.type
_entity.pdbx_description
1 polymer ?
#
loop_
_entity_poly.entity_id
_entity_poly.type
_entity_poly.pdbx_seq_one_letter_code
_entity_poly.pdbx_strand_id
1 'polypeptide(L)'
;MKLSCEVIKDLLPLYYDKVCSKESSSLIEEHLAECPQCVDEFENLKINLENPTISDVEVKLMKNISTKWEKDKKSSFAKGSMLVSALAAIICFVAYNIIGAEVLPDGTLVEPFALIPIGYIFLLIFIISFIWNFVISKKHKIHIK
;
A
#
# COMPACT_ATOMS: atom_id res chain seq x y z
N MET A 1 17.30 -38.62 36.86
CA MET A 1 18.22 -37.45 36.84
C MET A 1 17.34 -36.23 36.80
N LYS A 2 17.42 -35.31 37.75
CA LYS A 2 16.61 -34.09 37.69
C LYS A 2 17.25 -33.17 36.66
N LEU A 3 16.60 -33.00 35.51
CA LEU A 3 16.97 -31.95 34.55
C LEU A 3 16.83 -30.59 35.23
N SER A 4 17.76 -29.67 34.94
CA SER A 4 17.65 -28.30 35.41
C SER A 4 16.56 -27.57 34.64
N CYS A 5 15.90 -26.62 35.29
CA CYS A 5 14.86 -25.80 34.65
C CYS A 5 15.39 -25.04 33.42
N GLU A 6 16.66 -24.66 33.38
CA GLU A 6 17.28 -24.00 32.21
C GLU A 6 17.29 -24.91 30.98
N VAL A 7 17.65 -26.18 31.15
CA VAL A 7 17.65 -27.15 30.05
C VAL A 7 16.21 -27.42 29.56
N ILE A 8 15.25 -27.46 30.48
CA ILE A 8 13.82 -27.60 30.13
C ILE A 8 13.37 -26.42 29.27
N LYS A 9 13.68 -25.18 29.68
CA LYS A 9 13.31 -23.97 28.93
C LYS A 9 13.81 -23.96 27.50
N ASP A 10 15.05 -24.37 27.29
CA ASP A 10 15.65 -24.44 25.95
C ASP A 10 14.99 -25.52 25.08
N LEU A 11 14.47 -26.59 25.70
CA LEU A 11 13.80 -27.69 25.02
C LEU A 11 12.30 -27.47 24.85
N LEU A 12 11.66 -26.57 25.59
CA LEU A 12 10.21 -26.30 25.50
C LEU A 12 9.73 -25.94 24.09
N PRO A 13 10.42 -25.09 23.29
CA PRO A 13 10.03 -24.83 21.91
C PRO A 13 10.05 -26.10 21.04
N LEU A 14 11.08 -26.93 21.20
CA LEU A 14 11.22 -28.18 20.45
C LEU A 14 10.17 -29.23 20.87
N TYR A 15 9.82 -29.24 22.15
CA TYR A 15 8.75 -30.09 22.67
C TYR A 15 7.37 -29.64 22.13
N TYR A 16 7.11 -28.33 22.11
CA TYR A 16 5.91 -27.74 21.53
C TYR A 16 5.76 -28.10 20.04
N ASP A 17 6.85 -27.98 19.28
CA ASP A 17 6.91 -28.33 17.86
C ASP A 17 6.88 -29.85 17.60
N LYS A 18 6.79 -30.68 18.64
CA LYS A 18 6.74 -32.15 18.60
C LYS A 18 7.90 -32.80 17.84
N VAL A 19 9.08 -32.18 17.89
CA VAL A 19 10.31 -32.68 17.23
C VAL A 19 11.24 -33.43 18.19
N CYS A 20 10.92 -33.45 19.49
CA CYS A 20 11.68 -34.21 20.48
C CYS A 20 11.53 -35.73 20.32
N SER A 21 12.59 -36.48 20.69
CA SER A 21 12.52 -37.93 20.82
C SER A 21 11.60 -38.32 21.99
N LYS A 22 11.01 -39.52 21.94
CA LYS A 22 10.09 -40.02 22.98
C LYS A 22 10.69 -39.99 24.39
N GLU A 23 11.99 -40.30 24.49
CA GLU A 23 12.72 -40.24 25.76
C GLU A 23 12.82 -38.81 26.31
N SER A 24 13.10 -37.83 25.43
CA SER A 24 13.22 -36.42 25.84
C SER A 24 11.85 -35.83 26.22
N SER A 25 10.79 -36.18 25.49
CA SER A 25 9.42 -35.75 25.81
C SER A 25 8.95 -36.25 27.17
N SER A 26 9.22 -37.51 27.49
CA SER A 26 8.83 -38.09 28.78
C SER A 26 9.51 -37.41 29.98
N LEU A 27 10.78 -37.01 29.82
CA LEU A 27 11.52 -36.30 30.87
C LEU A 27 11.02 -34.86 31.07
N ILE A 28 10.57 -34.21 30.00
CA ILE A 28 9.99 -32.87 30.05
C ILE A 28 8.61 -32.91 30.74
N GLU A 29 7.79 -33.92 30.44
CA GLU A 29 6.47 -34.12 31.07
C GLU A 29 6.58 -34.40 32.57
N GLU A 30 7.53 -35.25 32.97
CA GLU A 30 7.84 -35.52 34.39
C GLU A 30 8.25 -34.23 35.13
N HIS A 31 9.08 -33.39 34.51
CA HIS A 31 9.52 -32.13 35.10
C HIS A 31 8.39 -31.07 35.16
N LEU A 32 7.55 -30.98 34.13
CA LEU A 32 6.40 -30.08 34.12
C LEU A 32 5.36 -30.45 35.18
N ALA A 33 5.25 -31.74 35.55
CA ALA A 33 4.38 -32.17 36.64
C ALA A 33 4.90 -31.75 38.03
N GLU A 34 6.22 -31.61 38.20
CA GLU A 34 6.85 -31.24 39.48
C GLU A 34 7.14 -29.74 39.62
N CYS A 35 7.29 -29.00 38.51
CA CYS A 35 7.79 -27.62 38.51
C CYS A 35 6.76 -26.62 37.96
N PRO A 36 6.09 -25.80 38.82
CA PRO A 36 5.11 -24.82 38.37
C PRO A 36 5.72 -23.69 37.51
N GLN A 37 6.97 -23.32 37.77
CA GLN A 37 7.66 -22.26 37.02
C GLN A 37 7.80 -22.61 35.53
N CYS A 38 8.12 -23.88 35.21
CA CYS A 38 8.28 -24.32 33.82
C CYS A 38 6.93 -24.48 33.11
N VAL A 39 5.85 -24.74 33.86
CA VAL A 39 4.47 -24.77 33.32
C VAL A 39 4.04 -23.37 32.90
N ASP A 40 4.24 -22.37 33.76
CA ASP A 40 3.92 -20.97 33.44
C ASP A 40 4.70 -20.49 32.21
N GLU A 41 5.97 -20.87 32.08
CA GLU A 41 6.80 -20.54 30.91
C GLU A 41 6.30 -21.21 29.64
N PHE A 42 5.84 -22.47 29.72
CA PHE A 42 5.24 -23.18 28.60
C PHE A 42 3.89 -22.57 28.16
N GLU A 43 3.06 -22.15 29.11
CA GLU A 43 1.81 -21.45 28.80
C GLU A 43 2.08 -20.09 28.16
N ASN A 44 3.01 -19.32 28.69
CA ASN A 44 3.45 -18.06 28.08
C ASN A 44 3.99 -18.28 26.66
N LEU A 45 4.81 -19.33 26.46
CA LEU A 45 5.31 -19.69 25.13
C LEU A 45 4.17 -20.01 24.16
N LYS A 46 3.19 -20.82 24.59
CA LYS A 46 2.01 -21.18 23.80
C LYS A 46 1.15 -19.95 23.45
N ILE A 47 0.93 -19.05 24.41
CA ILE A 47 0.17 -17.81 24.20
C ILE A 47 0.87 -16.92 23.17
N ASN A 48 2.19 -16.76 23.27
CA ASN A 48 2.97 -15.93 22.34
C ASN A 48 3.03 -16.50 20.91
N LEU A 49 2.95 -17.83 20.75
CA LEU A 49 3.01 -18.51 19.45
C LEU A 49 1.63 -18.67 18.79
N GLU A 50 0.57 -18.98 19.55
CA GLU A 50 -0.79 -19.18 19.04
C GLU A 50 -1.53 -17.85 18.85
N ASN A 51 -1.15 -16.85 19.64
CA ASN A 51 -1.55 -15.47 19.45
C ASN A 51 -0.29 -14.62 19.42
N PRO A 52 0.44 -14.57 18.28
CA PRO A 52 1.39 -13.50 18.12
C PRO A 52 0.55 -12.25 18.30
N THR A 53 0.82 -11.51 19.35
CA THR A 53 0.35 -10.14 19.49
C THR A 53 1.07 -9.32 18.41
N ILE A 54 0.82 -9.65 17.13
CA ILE A 54 0.57 -8.62 16.14
C ILE A 54 -0.69 -7.96 16.67
N SER A 55 -0.46 -7.09 17.66
CA SER A 55 -1.47 -6.29 18.27
C SER A 55 -2.33 -5.80 17.11
N ASP A 56 -3.64 -5.91 17.25
CA ASP A 56 -4.60 -5.26 16.37
C ASP A 56 -4.19 -3.79 16.12
N VAL A 57 -3.38 -3.20 17.00
CA VAL A 57 -2.58 -1.99 16.86
C VAL A 57 -1.51 -2.03 15.74
N GLU A 58 -0.62 -3.02 15.63
CA GLU A 58 0.36 -3.16 14.54
C GLU A 58 -0.28 -3.50 13.18
N VAL A 59 -1.26 -4.41 13.12
CA VAL A 59 -2.02 -4.67 11.88
C VAL A 59 -2.81 -3.42 11.47
N LYS A 60 -3.41 -2.68 12.42
CA LYS A 60 -4.05 -1.38 12.13
C LYS A 60 -3.04 -0.32 11.75
N LEU A 61 -1.85 -0.29 12.34
CA LEU A 61 -0.79 0.66 11.97
C LEU A 61 -0.38 0.43 10.53
N MET A 62 -0.08 -0.81 10.13
CA MET A 62 0.27 -1.13 8.73
C MET A 62 -0.88 -0.82 7.77
N LYS A 63 -2.15 -1.10 8.12
CA LYS A 63 -3.31 -0.73 7.30
C LYS A 63 -3.55 0.78 7.22
N ASN A 64 -3.34 1.53 8.31
CA ASN A 64 -3.49 2.98 8.32
C ASN A 64 -2.34 3.69 7.57
N ILE A 65 -1.14 3.11 7.62
CA ILE A 65 0.02 3.59 6.86
C ILE A 65 -0.17 3.34 5.36
N SER A 66 -0.63 2.14 4.96
CA SER A 66 -0.81 1.81 3.54
C SER A 66 -1.94 2.62 2.88
N THR A 67 -3.08 2.78 3.57
CA THR A 67 -4.24 3.52 3.02
C THR A 67 -3.99 5.03 2.89
N LYS A 68 -3.04 5.58 3.67
CA LYS A 68 -2.58 6.97 3.54
C LYS A 68 -1.56 7.11 2.40
N TRP A 69 -0.64 6.16 2.27
CA TRP A 69 0.37 6.12 1.20
C TRP A 69 -0.24 6.05 -0.21
N GLU A 70 -1.28 5.23 -0.42
CA GLU A 70 -1.91 5.10 -1.74
C GLU A 70 -2.61 6.39 -2.20
N LYS A 71 -3.17 7.16 -1.26
CA LYS A 71 -3.80 8.46 -1.54
C LYS A 71 -2.76 9.54 -1.86
N ASP A 72 -1.63 9.54 -1.17
CA ASP A 72 -0.53 10.49 -1.43
C ASP A 72 0.15 10.22 -2.78
N LYS A 73 0.33 8.93 -3.14
CA LYS A 73 0.89 8.54 -4.44
C LYS A 73 -0.01 8.96 -5.61
N LYS A 74 -1.33 8.76 -5.48
CA LYS A 74 -2.31 9.13 -6.52
C LYS A 74 -2.48 10.65 -6.65
N SER A 75 -2.35 11.39 -5.53
CA SER A 75 -2.40 12.86 -5.52
C SER A 75 -1.22 13.50 -6.25
N SER A 76 -0.02 12.94 -6.07
CA SER A 76 1.20 13.45 -6.75
C SER A 76 1.16 13.22 -8.26
N PHE A 77 0.70 12.05 -8.70
CA PHE A 77 0.54 11.75 -10.12
C PHE A 77 -0.50 12.67 -10.80
N ALA A 78 -1.61 12.98 -10.12
CA ALA A 78 -2.63 13.90 -10.65
C ALA A 78 -2.10 15.33 -10.86
N LYS A 79 -1.23 15.83 -9.98
CA LYS A 79 -0.60 17.14 -10.13
C LYS A 79 0.33 17.20 -11.35
N GLY A 80 1.13 16.16 -11.57
CA GLY A 80 2.00 16.06 -12.75
C GLY A 80 1.21 15.98 -14.05
N SER A 81 0.17 15.11 -14.08
CA SER A 81 -0.71 14.96 -15.23
C SER A 81 -1.39 16.28 -15.62
N MET A 82 -1.86 17.06 -14.65
CA MET A 82 -2.54 18.34 -14.90
C MET A 82 -1.67 19.32 -15.70
N LEU A 83 -0.39 19.47 -15.34
CA LEU A 83 0.52 20.39 -16.04
C LEU A 83 0.80 19.92 -17.47
N VAL A 84 1.06 18.63 -17.67
CA VAL A 84 1.35 18.05 -18.99
C VAL A 84 0.14 18.19 -19.91
N SER A 85 -1.06 17.86 -19.44
CA SER A 85 -2.29 17.98 -20.23
C SER A 85 -2.59 19.43 -20.61
N ALA A 86 -2.35 20.40 -19.72
CA ALA A 86 -2.54 21.82 -20.02
C ALA A 86 -1.59 22.30 -21.13
N LEU A 87 -0.30 21.95 -21.03
CA LEU A 87 0.69 22.30 -22.05
C LEU A 87 0.35 21.66 -23.40
N ALA A 88 -0.03 20.38 -23.41
CA ALA A 88 -0.42 19.68 -24.62
C ALA A 88 -1.64 20.34 -25.31
N ALA A 89 -2.66 20.71 -24.54
CA ALA A 89 -3.83 21.41 -25.08
C ALA A 89 -3.43 22.75 -25.72
N ILE A 90 -2.61 23.56 -25.04
CA ILE A 90 -2.14 24.85 -25.57
C ILE A 90 -1.36 24.65 -26.87
N ILE A 91 -0.46 23.66 -26.92
CA ILE A 91 0.33 23.35 -28.11
C ILE A 91 -0.58 22.96 -29.29
N CYS A 92 -1.61 22.13 -29.06
CA CYS A 92 -2.57 21.76 -30.11
C CYS A 92 -3.29 22.98 -30.69
N PHE A 93 -3.76 23.91 -29.84
CA PHE A 93 -4.43 25.12 -30.32
C PHE A 93 -3.46 26.08 -31.02
N VAL A 94 -2.24 26.27 -30.51
CA VAL A 94 -1.23 27.11 -31.15
C VAL A 94 -0.83 26.55 -32.51
N ALA A 95 -0.57 25.24 -32.60
CA ALA A 95 -0.23 24.59 -33.86
C ALA A 95 -1.38 24.67 -34.88
N TYR A 96 -2.64 24.53 -34.45
CA TYR A 96 -3.80 24.74 -35.31
C TYR A 96 -3.82 26.17 -35.91
N ASN A 97 -3.56 27.19 -35.10
CA ASN A 97 -3.52 28.58 -35.56
C ASN A 97 -2.33 28.89 -36.48
N ILE A 98 -1.19 28.22 -36.29
CA ILE A 98 0.01 28.41 -37.13
C ILE A 98 -0.11 27.71 -38.48
N ILE A 99 -0.60 26.47 -38.50
CA ILE A 99 -0.77 25.68 -39.73
C ILE A 99 -1.89 26.28 -40.59
N GLY A 100 -3.00 26.67 -39.95
CA GLY A 100 -4.14 27.28 -40.65
C GLY A 100 -4.79 26.34 -41.68
N ALA A 101 -5.61 26.91 -42.54
CA ALA A 101 -6.23 26.22 -43.66
C ALA A 101 -5.58 26.70 -44.96
N GLU A 102 -5.03 25.77 -45.74
CA GLU A 102 -4.42 26.08 -47.03
C GLU A 102 -5.21 25.43 -48.18
N VAL A 103 -5.31 26.16 -49.29
CA VAL A 103 -5.94 25.67 -50.52
C VAL A 103 -4.83 25.30 -51.50
N LEU A 104 -4.77 24.02 -51.85
CA LEU A 104 -3.81 23.50 -52.81
C LEU A 104 -4.17 23.96 -54.24
N PRO A 105 -3.19 23.93 -55.18
CA PRO A 105 -3.40 24.33 -56.57
C PRO A 105 -4.47 23.51 -57.32
N ASP A 106 -4.78 22.31 -56.83
CA ASP A 106 -5.83 21.41 -57.33
C ASP A 106 -7.23 21.75 -56.78
N GLY A 107 -7.35 22.79 -55.94
CA GLY A 107 -8.58 23.18 -55.27
C GLY A 107 -8.88 22.38 -54.01
N THR A 108 -7.99 21.47 -53.59
CA THR A 108 -8.16 20.70 -52.36
C THR A 108 -7.87 21.59 -51.15
N LEU A 109 -8.83 21.67 -50.24
CA LEU A 109 -8.67 22.37 -48.96
C LEU A 109 -8.04 21.40 -47.95
N VAL A 110 -6.86 21.75 -47.41
CA VAL A 110 -6.20 21.00 -46.34
C VAL A 110 -6.34 21.76 -45.03
N GLU A 111 -7.02 21.16 -44.05
CA GLU A 111 -7.11 21.70 -42.68
C GLU A 111 -6.58 20.69 -41.66
N PRO A 112 -5.91 21.17 -40.60
CA PRO A 112 -5.47 20.37 -39.46
C PRO A 112 -6.64 20.00 -38.53
N PHE A 113 -7.75 19.46 -39.06
CA PHE A 113 -8.95 19.10 -38.32
C PHE A 113 -8.68 18.17 -37.14
N ALA A 114 -7.65 17.32 -37.23
CA ALA A 114 -7.29 16.40 -36.15
C ALA A 114 -6.82 17.11 -34.87
N LEU A 115 -6.22 18.31 -34.98
CA LEU A 115 -5.68 19.03 -33.82
C LEU A 115 -6.78 19.57 -32.90
N ILE A 116 -7.97 19.87 -33.44
CA ILE A 116 -9.08 20.42 -32.67
C ILE A 116 -9.67 19.38 -31.68
N PRO A 117 -10.12 18.18 -32.11
CA PRO A 117 -10.59 17.14 -31.19
C PRO A 117 -9.53 16.71 -30.19
N ILE A 118 -8.27 16.61 -30.63
CA ILE A 118 -7.14 16.25 -29.75
C ILE A 118 -6.94 17.31 -28.66
N GLY A 119 -6.98 18.60 -29.03
CA GLY A 119 -6.90 19.70 -28.07
C GLY A 119 -8.02 19.66 -27.02
N TYR A 120 -9.26 19.39 -27.45
CA TYR A 120 -10.39 19.24 -26.53
C TYR A 120 -10.27 18.02 -25.60
N ILE A 121 -9.72 16.90 -26.08
CA ILE A 121 -9.46 15.72 -25.23
C ILE A 121 -8.48 16.09 -24.11
N PHE A 122 -7.37 16.76 -24.42
CA PHE A 122 -6.40 17.19 -23.40
C PHE A 122 -7.01 18.19 -22.42
N LEU A 123 -7.86 19.10 -22.90
CA LEU A 123 -8.60 20.05 -22.08
C LEU A 123 -9.57 19.33 -21.11
N LEU A 124 -10.29 18.30 -21.57
CA LEU A 124 -11.15 17.49 -20.70
C LEU A 124 -10.36 16.75 -19.63
N ILE A 125 -9.22 16.15 -19.98
CA ILE A 125 -8.33 15.48 -19.01
C ILE A 125 -7.83 16.47 -17.96
N PHE A 126 -7.48 17.68 -18.38
CA PHE A 126 -7.08 18.77 -17.48
C PHE A 126 -8.21 19.13 -16.50
N ILE A 127 -9.44 19.33 -16.99
CA ILE A 127 -10.60 19.66 -16.14
C ILE A 127 -10.90 18.55 -15.15
N ILE A 128 -10.92 17.29 -15.58
CA ILE A 128 -11.17 16.13 -14.71
C ILE A 128 -10.10 16.05 -13.61
N SER A 129 -8.82 16.23 -13.98
CA SER A 129 -7.70 16.22 -13.03
C SER A 129 -7.81 17.38 -12.02
N PHE A 130 -8.21 18.57 -12.48
CA PHE A 130 -8.40 19.74 -11.64
C PHE A 130 -9.55 19.55 -10.64
N ILE A 131 -10.71 19.08 -11.10
CA ILE A 131 -11.87 18.80 -10.24
C ILE A 131 -11.50 17.74 -9.20
N TRP A 132 -10.83 16.66 -9.62
CA TRP A 132 -10.39 15.61 -8.72
C TRP A 132 -9.45 16.15 -7.64
N ASN A 133 -8.47 16.98 -8.01
CA ASN A 133 -7.54 17.62 -7.07
C ASN A 133 -8.29 18.55 -6.10
N PHE A 134 -9.22 19.36 -6.60
CA PHE A 134 -10.01 20.29 -5.80
C PHE A 134 -10.90 19.55 -4.77
N VAL A 135 -11.56 18.47 -5.19
CA VAL A 135 -12.38 17.62 -4.30
C VAL A 135 -11.52 16.98 -3.21
N ILE A 136 -10.34 16.44 -3.55
CA ILE A 136 -9.40 15.88 -2.57
C ILE A 136 -8.95 16.95 -1.58
N SER A 137 -8.55 18.13 -2.06
CA SER A 137 -8.09 19.25 -1.24
C SER A 137 -9.16 19.70 -0.24
N LYS A 138 -10.42 19.80 -0.68
CA LYS A 138 -11.56 20.07 0.21
C LYS A 138 -11.79 18.97 1.24
N LYS A 139 -11.78 17.70 0.82
CA LYS A 139 -12.00 16.56 1.73
C LYS A 139 -10.94 16.51 2.83
N HIS A 140 -9.69 16.89 2.52
CA HIS A 140 -8.63 16.95 3.52
C HIS A 140 -8.84 18.08 4.53
N LYS A 141 -9.26 19.28 4.08
CA LYS A 141 -9.55 20.41 4.98
C LYS A 141 -10.72 20.15 5.94
N ILE A 142 -11.72 19.38 5.52
CA ILE A 142 -12.91 19.08 6.34
C ILE A 142 -12.58 18.09 7.47
N HIS A 143 -11.67 17.15 7.26
CA HIS A 143 -11.31 16.11 8.25
C HIS A 143 -10.30 16.57 9.33
N ILE A 144 -9.79 17.81 9.25
CA ILE A 144 -8.77 18.36 10.18
C ILE A 144 -9.40 19.35 11.19
N LYS A 145 -10.67 19.71 11.02
CA LYS A 145 -11.42 20.63 11.91
C LYS A 145 -12.39 19.85 12.77
#